data_AF-A0A938DT09-F1
#
_entry.id   AF-A0A938DT09-F1
#
_cell.length_a   1.000
_cell.length_b   1.000
_cell.length_c   1.000
_cell.angle_alpha   90.00
_cell.angle_beta   90.00
_cell.angle_gamma   90.00
#
_symmetry.space_group_name_H-M   'P 1'
#
loop_
_entity.id
_entity.type
_entity.pdbx_description
1 polymer ?
#
loop_
_entity_poly.entity_id
_entity_poly.type
_entity_poly.pdbx_seq_one_letter_code
_entity_poly.pdbx_strand_id
1 'polypeptide(L)'
;MPATPRPCGALQRGRLSPCRSDPHRSHWHNIRIPALDSGLKAVDTQLEVLVAATGTTLAGIVGISHLNAARILGEVGDVRRFRSPAAFAAGNGTAPIPASSGRTDRHRLNRGGNRRLNRALYVIAITQTRHEPRAADYLARKRAEGKTRREALRCLKRRLSDVVYRQLHADLTVALDT
;
A
#
# COMPACT_ATOMS: atom_id res chain seq x y z
N MET A 1 63.60 -0.30 10.72
CA MET A 1 63.09 0.72 9.78
C MET A 1 61.91 0.13 9.02
N PRO A 2 60.66 0.56 9.26
CA PRO A 2 59.51 0.05 8.52
C PRO A 2 59.46 0.66 7.12
N ALA A 3 59.38 -0.20 6.10
CA ALA A 3 59.23 0.22 4.71
C ALA A 3 57.85 0.88 4.50
N THR A 4 57.84 2.04 3.84
CA THR A 4 56.63 2.79 3.50
C THR A 4 55.80 2.05 2.42
N PRO A 5 54.46 2.11 2.48
CA PRO A 5 53.63 1.54 1.43
C PRO A 5 53.72 2.36 0.15
N ARG A 6 53.91 1.67 -0.98
CA ARG A 6 53.93 2.26 -2.33
C ARG A 6 52.53 2.71 -2.78
N PRO A 7 52.42 3.78 -3.58
CA PRO A 7 51.14 4.30 -4.02
C PRO A 7 50.47 3.34 -5.02
N CYS A 8 49.15 3.23 -4.86
CA CYS A 8 48.27 2.45 -5.72
C CYS A 8 48.06 3.20 -7.04
N GLY A 9 48.59 2.68 -8.14
CA GLY A 9 48.32 3.25 -9.45
C GLY A 9 49.24 2.78 -10.56
N ALA A 10 48.96 1.62 -11.14
CA ALA A 10 49.34 1.32 -12.51
C ALA A 10 48.26 0.41 -13.13
N LEU A 11 47.40 1.02 -13.96
CA LEU A 11 46.50 0.31 -14.86
C LEU A 11 47.34 -0.48 -15.88
N GLN A 12 47.32 -1.82 -15.78
CA GLN A 12 47.67 -2.69 -16.89
C GLN A 12 46.50 -3.60 -17.23
N ARG A 13 46.20 -3.59 -18.53
CA ARG A 13 45.03 -4.18 -19.19
C ARG A 13 45.00 -5.70 -19.02
N GLY A 14 43.81 -6.24 -18.79
CA GLY A 14 43.51 -7.64 -19.16
C GLY A 14 43.74 -8.71 -18.08
N ARG A 15 43.08 -8.56 -16.93
CA ARG A 15 42.45 -9.64 -16.14
C ARG A 15 41.89 -8.97 -14.89
N LEU A 16 40.57 -8.95 -14.72
CA LEU A 16 39.97 -8.57 -13.45
C LEU A 16 40.37 -9.66 -12.45
N SER A 17 41.38 -9.40 -11.63
CA SER A 17 41.58 -10.16 -10.39
C SER A 17 40.26 -10.12 -9.63
N PRO A 18 39.73 -11.25 -9.13
CA PRO A 18 38.62 -11.19 -8.21
C PRO A 18 39.13 -10.40 -7.01
N CYS A 19 38.64 -9.18 -6.85
CA CYS A 19 38.77 -8.45 -5.61
C CYS A 19 38.29 -9.39 -4.51
N ARG A 20 39.18 -9.75 -3.57
CA ARG A 20 38.85 -10.56 -2.40
C ARG A 20 37.57 -9.96 -1.82
N SER A 21 36.48 -10.70 -1.89
CA SER A 21 35.20 -10.27 -1.35
C SER A 21 35.41 -9.95 0.13
N ASP A 22 35.18 -8.69 0.52
CA ASP A 22 35.27 -8.23 1.90
C ASP A 22 34.40 -9.13 2.80
N PRO A 23 34.98 -9.94 3.70
CA PRO A 23 34.21 -10.86 4.56
C PRO A 23 33.28 -10.12 5.52
N HIS A 24 33.58 -8.85 5.82
CA HIS A 24 32.79 -8.03 6.71
C HIS A 24 31.51 -7.47 6.07
N ARG A 25 31.36 -7.43 4.74
CA ARG A 25 30.15 -6.88 4.11
C ARG A 25 28.98 -7.89 4.07
N SER A 26 29.28 -9.18 4.13
CA SER A 26 28.31 -10.28 4.05
C SER A 26 27.77 -10.70 5.43
N HIS A 27 28.56 -10.54 6.50
CA HIS A 27 28.16 -10.98 7.84
C HIS A 27 27.01 -10.15 8.44
N TRP A 28 26.98 -8.82 8.20
CA TRP A 28 25.91 -7.94 8.71
C TRP A 28 24.53 -8.24 8.11
N HIS A 29 24.48 -8.68 6.84
CA HIS A 29 23.22 -9.05 6.19
C HIS A 29 22.64 -10.34 6.79
N ASN A 30 23.49 -11.32 7.12
CA ASN A 30 23.06 -12.64 7.56
C ASN A 30 22.48 -12.66 8.99
N ILE A 31 22.91 -11.75 9.87
CA ILE A 31 22.36 -11.65 11.24
C ILE A 31 21.23 -10.61 11.32
N ARG A 32 21.36 -9.48 10.60
CA ARG A 32 20.42 -8.37 10.77
C ARG A 32 19.09 -8.59 10.04
N ILE A 33 19.09 -9.23 8.87
CA ILE A 33 17.85 -9.46 8.11
C ILE A 33 16.91 -10.40 8.89
N PRO A 34 17.34 -11.57 9.40
CA PRO A 34 16.45 -12.45 10.17
C PRO A 34 15.93 -11.82 11.46
N ALA A 35 16.73 -10.99 12.13
CA ALA A 35 16.31 -10.26 13.32
C ALA A 35 15.23 -9.22 13.01
N LEU A 36 15.37 -8.47 11.92
CA LEU A 36 14.36 -7.53 11.45
C LEU A 36 13.08 -8.24 10.99
N ASP A 37 13.20 -9.39 10.31
CA ASP A 37 12.05 -10.21 9.91
C ASP A 37 11.28 -10.74 11.14
N SER A 38 12.00 -11.15 12.18
CA SER A 38 11.40 -11.58 13.45
C SER A 38 10.70 -10.42 14.16
N GLY A 39 11.32 -9.23 14.14
CA GLY A 39 10.69 -8.01 14.66
C GLY A 39 9.43 -7.61 13.89
N LEU A 40 9.44 -7.73 12.55
CA LEU A 40 8.27 -7.46 11.72
C LEU A 40 7.12 -8.41 12.05
N LYS A 41 7.41 -9.71 12.19
CA LYS A 41 6.41 -10.71 12.61
C LYS A 41 5.82 -10.40 13.99
N ALA A 42 6.67 -10.03 14.95
CA ALA A 42 6.19 -9.68 16.29
C ALA A 42 5.23 -8.49 16.26
N VAL A 43 5.55 -7.45 15.49
CA VAL A 43 4.66 -6.28 15.33
C VAL A 43 3.38 -6.66 14.58
N ASP A 44 3.45 -7.51 13.57
CA ASP A 44 2.26 -8.00 12.86
C ASP A 44 1.32 -8.79 13.79
N THR A 45 1.87 -9.64 14.68
CA THR A 45 1.07 -10.33 15.70
C THR A 45 0.41 -9.35 16.68
N GLN A 46 1.13 -8.31 17.11
CA GLN A 46 0.55 -7.27 17.96
C GLN A 46 -0.58 -6.52 17.26
N LEU A 47 -0.42 -6.21 15.97
CA LEU A 47 -1.46 -5.56 15.17
C LEU A 47 -2.70 -6.44 15.02
N GLU A 48 -2.53 -7.75 14.83
CA GLU A 48 -3.65 -8.69 14.79
C GLU A 48 -4.47 -8.66 16.07
N VAL A 49 -3.82 -8.75 17.24
CA VAL A 49 -4.50 -8.68 18.54
C VAL A 49 -5.23 -7.34 18.72
N LEU A 50 -4.57 -6.22 18.42
CA LEU A 50 -5.15 -4.89 18.58
C LEU A 50 -6.32 -4.65 17.63
N VAL A 51 -6.20 -5.08 16.37
CA VAL A 51 -7.28 -4.94 15.37
C VAL A 51 -8.46 -5.83 15.76
N ALA A 52 -8.23 -7.06 16.21
CA ALA A 52 -9.29 -7.93 16.69
C ALA A 52 -10.04 -7.32 17.89
N ALA A 53 -9.32 -6.69 18.83
CA ALA A 53 -9.90 -6.01 19.99
C ALA A 53 -10.81 -4.82 19.61
N THR A 54 -10.65 -4.22 18.42
CA THR A 54 -11.57 -3.17 17.95
C THR A 54 -12.93 -3.68 17.48
N GLY A 55 -13.10 -5.01 17.31
CA GLY A 55 -14.32 -5.60 16.78
C GLY A 55 -14.58 -5.30 15.30
N THR A 56 -13.61 -4.70 14.58
CA THR A 56 -13.79 -4.38 13.17
C THR A 56 -13.87 -5.64 12.32
N THR A 57 -14.74 -5.61 11.31
CA THR A 57 -14.85 -6.69 10.32
C THR A 57 -14.09 -6.37 9.03
N LEU A 58 -13.33 -5.27 9.00
CA LEU A 58 -12.52 -4.86 7.85
C LEU A 58 -11.53 -5.93 7.38
N ALA A 59 -10.96 -6.70 8.30
CA ALA A 59 -10.02 -7.79 7.97
C ALA A 59 -10.70 -8.94 7.19
N GLY A 60 -12.03 -9.03 7.20
CA GLY A 60 -12.79 -9.99 6.39
C GLY A 60 -12.87 -9.65 4.90
N ILE A 61 -12.52 -8.41 4.52
CA ILE A 61 -12.47 -8.01 3.11
C ILE A 61 -11.19 -8.54 2.48
N VAL A 62 -11.34 -9.30 1.38
CA VAL A 62 -10.19 -9.85 0.63
C VAL A 62 -9.17 -8.77 0.31
N GLY A 63 -7.92 -9.02 0.67
CA GLY A 63 -6.79 -8.11 0.42
C GLY A 63 -6.56 -7.04 1.49
N ILE A 64 -7.41 -6.95 2.52
CA ILE A 64 -7.13 -6.14 3.72
C ILE A 64 -6.40 -7.00 4.75
N SER A 65 -5.13 -6.69 4.97
CA SER A 65 -4.35 -7.28 6.07
C SER A 65 -4.56 -6.51 7.38
N HIS A 66 -4.21 -7.10 8.52
CA HIS A 66 -4.23 -6.42 9.83
C HIS A 66 -3.48 -5.09 9.82
N LEU A 67 -2.31 -5.03 9.15
CA LEU A 67 -1.57 -3.78 8.96
C LEU A 67 -2.37 -2.71 8.20
N ASN A 68 -3.03 -3.08 7.11
CA ASN A 68 -3.83 -2.14 6.33
C ASN A 68 -5.12 -1.76 7.07
N ALA A 69 -5.73 -2.68 7.80
CA ALA A 69 -6.90 -2.42 8.66
C ALA A 69 -6.53 -1.42 9.77
N ALA A 70 -5.46 -1.68 10.53
CA ALA A 70 -4.95 -0.78 11.55
C ALA A 70 -4.62 0.62 10.98
N ARG A 71 -3.99 0.67 9.80
CA ARG A 71 -3.73 1.95 9.11
C ARG A 71 -5.01 2.66 8.70
N ILE A 72 -6.02 1.94 8.20
CA ILE A 72 -7.32 2.55 7.86
C ILE A 72 -7.96 3.11 9.12
N LEU A 73 -8.05 2.32 10.19
CA LEU A 73 -8.63 2.75 11.47
C LEU A 73 -7.90 3.97 12.05
N GLY A 74 -6.57 3.95 12.10
CA GLY A 74 -5.79 5.07 12.65
C GLY A 74 -5.86 6.35 11.82
N GLU A 75 -5.90 6.26 10.48
CA GLU A 75 -5.99 7.44 9.62
C GLU A 75 -7.43 7.97 9.49
N VAL A 76 -8.43 7.10 9.63
CA VAL A 76 -9.85 7.48 9.62
C VAL A 76 -10.30 8.03 10.96
N GLY A 77 -9.91 7.41 12.08
CA GLY A 77 -10.47 7.74 13.39
C GLY A 77 -11.98 7.54 13.39
N ASP A 78 -12.74 8.60 13.67
CA ASP A 78 -14.20 8.57 13.60
C ASP A 78 -14.70 8.66 12.14
N VAL A 79 -15.39 7.61 11.68
CA VAL A 79 -15.96 7.57 10.32
C VAL A 79 -17.07 8.62 10.12
N ARG A 80 -17.76 9.05 11.18
CA ARG A 80 -18.86 10.04 11.12
C ARG A 80 -18.39 11.42 10.66
N ARG A 81 -17.09 11.70 10.73
CA ARG A 81 -16.50 12.93 10.17
C ARG A 81 -16.74 13.06 8.65
N PHE A 82 -17.01 11.95 7.97
CA PHE A 82 -17.31 11.92 6.54
C PHE A 82 -18.81 11.78 6.29
N ARG A 83 -19.43 12.85 5.79
CA ARG A 83 -20.87 12.93 5.51
C ARG A 83 -21.37 11.95 4.43
N SER A 84 -20.49 11.49 3.54
CA SER A 84 -20.88 10.61 2.43
C SER A 84 -19.71 9.76 1.91
N PRO A 85 -19.98 8.67 1.16
CA PRO A 85 -18.93 7.89 0.51
C PRO A 85 -18.08 8.73 -0.46
N ALA A 86 -18.70 9.73 -1.09
CA ALA A 86 -18.00 10.67 -1.97
C ALA A 86 -17.06 11.60 -1.18
N ALA A 87 -17.48 12.09 0.00
CA ALA A 87 -16.63 12.87 0.89
C ALA A 87 -15.45 12.04 1.42
N PHE A 88 -15.68 10.76 1.75
CA PHE A 88 -14.61 9.83 2.12
C PHE A 88 -13.61 9.65 0.98
N ALA A 89 -14.09 9.45 -0.25
CA ALA A 89 -13.25 9.30 -1.43
C ALA A 89 -12.46 10.59 -1.77
N ALA A 90 -13.03 11.76 -1.51
CA ALA A 90 -12.32 13.03 -1.65
C ALA A 90 -11.22 13.15 -0.58
N GLY A 91 -11.54 12.85 0.68
CA GLY A 91 -10.61 12.92 1.81
C GLY A 91 -9.44 11.93 1.73
N ASN A 92 -9.66 10.75 1.15
CA ASN A 92 -8.60 9.76 0.92
C ASN A 92 -7.89 9.90 -0.44
N GLY A 93 -8.28 10.87 -1.27
CA GLY A 93 -7.66 11.14 -2.58
C GLY A 93 -7.95 10.07 -3.65
N THR A 94 -9.02 9.29 -3.52
CA THR A 94 -9.47 8.33 -4.55
C THR A 94 -10.53 8.92 -5.49
N ALA A 95 -11.20 10.00 -5.10
CA ALA A 95 -12.14 10.72 -5.95
C ALA A 95 -11.41 11.30 -7.18
N PRO A 96 -11.90 11.06 -8.40
CA PRO A 96 -11.33 11.68 -9.59
C PRO A 96 -11.62 13.19 -9.61
N ILE A 97 -10.67 14.01 -10.07
CA ILE A 97 -10.89 15.45 -10.25
C ILE A 97 -11.27 15.71 -11.71
N PRO A 98 -12.41 16.36 -11.99
CA PRO A 98 -12.78 16.73 -13.35
C PRO A 98 -11.74 17.72 -13.90
N ALA A 99 -11.23 17.45 -15.09
CA ALA A 99 -10.29 18.30 -15.79
C ALA A 99 -10.66 18.34 -17.26
N SER A 100 -11.80 18.96 -17.54
CA SER A 100 -12.33 19.14 -18.88
C SER A 100 -11.91 20.49 -19.46
N SER A 101 -11.25 20.47 -20.62
CA SER A 101 -11.06 21.67 -21.46
C SER A 101 -12.03 21.57 -22.65
N GLY A 102 -13.30 21.92 -22.43
CA GLY A 102 -14.35 22.11 -23.45
C GLY A 102 -14.77 20.87 -24.28
N ARG A 103 -13.84 20.18 -24.95
CA ARG A 103 -14.07 19.07 -25.89
C ARG A 103 -13.65 17.69 -25.38
N THR A 104 -13.08 17.60 -24.18
CA THR A 104 -12.63 16.31 -23.61
C THR A 104 -13.04 16.19 -22.16
N ASP A 105 -13.78 15.14 -21.82
CA ASP A 105 -14.03 14.74 -20.44
C ASP A 105 -12.85 13.88 -19.95
N ARG A 106 -11.87 14.52 -19.32
CA ARG A 106 -10.71 13.84 -18.73
C ARG A 106 -10.73 14.02 -17.21
N HIS A 107 -10.39 12.94 -16.53
CA HIS A 107 -10.31 12.91 -15.08
C HIS A 107 -8.86 12.81 -14.61
N ARG A 108 -8.39 13.82 -13.87
CA ARG A 108 -7.03 13.86 -13.32
C ARG A 108 -6.96 13.13 -11.98
N LEU A 109 -5.73 12.73 -11.62
CA LEU A 109 -5.41 12.16 -10.32
C LEU A 109 -5.57 13.23 -9.23
N ASN A 110 -6.31 12.89 -8.17
CA ASN A 110 -6.38 13.74 -7.00
C ASN A 110 -5.04 13.72 -6.24
N ARG A 111 -4.37 14.88 -6.24
CA ARG A 111 -3.15 15.08 -5.47
C ARG A 111 -3.41 15.56 -4.05
N GLY A 112 -4.65 15.90 -3.69
CA GLY A 112 -5.07 16.15 -2.32
C GLY A 112 -5.43 14.87 -1.58
N GLY A 113 -5.71 15.03 -0.28
CA GLY A 113 -6.17 13.97 0.62
C GLY A 113 -5.06 13.18 1.31
N ASN A 114 -5.48 12.25 2.18
CA ASN A 114 -4.60 11.44 3.00
C ASN A 114 -3.81 10.42 2.15
N ARG A 115 -2.50 10.63 2.04
CA ARG A 115 -1.61 9.77 1.22
C ARG A 115 -1.38 8.40 1.79
N ARG A 116 -1.38 8.26 3.12
CA ARG A 116 -1.18 6.98 3.79
C ARG A 116 -2.39 6.08 3.57
N LEU A 117 -3.59 6.64 3.70
CA LEU A 117 -4.85 5.95 3.39
C LEU A 117 -4.96 5.61 1.89
N ASN A 118 -4.57 6.53 1.00
CA ASN A 118 -4.56 6.27 -0.44
C ASN A 118 -3.62 5.11 -0.82
N ARG A 119 -2.45 5.05 -0.19
CA ARG A 119 -1.47 3.98 -0.39
C ARG A 119 -2.00 2.64 0.11
N ALA A 120 -2.64 2.60 1.28
CA ALA A 120 -3.29 1.38 1.79
C ALA A 120 -4.33 0.85 0.79
N LEU A 121 -5.24 1.71 0.33
CA LEU A 121 -6.25 1.33 -0.68
C LEU A 121 -5.64 0.86 -2.00
N TYR A 122 -4.51 1.44 -2.41
CA TYR A 122 -3.79 0.98 -3.60
C TYR A 122 -3.19 -0.42 -3.44
N VAL A 123 -2.59 -0.71 -2.28
CA VAL A 123 -2.03 -2.04 -1.97
C VAL A 123 -3.15 -3.07 -1.95
N ILE A 124 -4.26 -2.79 -1.25
CA ILE A 124 -5.45 -3.64 -1.22
C ILE A 124 -5.97 -3.91 -2.64
N ALA A 125 -6.07 -2.87 -3.47
CA ALA A 125 -6.54 -3.02 -4.85
C ALA A 125 -5.66 -3.96 -5.68
N ILE A 126 -4.32 -3.88 -5.54
CA ILE A 126 -3.41 -4.80 -6.24
C ILE A 126 -3.61 -6.22 -5.74
N THR A 127 -3.68 -6.42 -4.43
CA THR A 127 -3.88 -7.75 -3.84
C THR A 127 -5.19 -8.35 -4.33
N GLN A 128 -6.28 -7.57 -4.35
CA GLN A 128 -7.56 -8.04 -4.90
C GLN A 128 -7.48 -8.41 -6.37
N THR A 129 -6.74 -7.66 -7.21
CA THR A 129 -6.61 -8.08 -8.63
C THR A 129 -5.93 -9.44 -8.82
N ARG A 130 -5.25 -9.96 -7.80
CA ARG A 130 -4.59 -11.28 -7.84
C ARG A 130 -5.40 -12.38 -7.17
N HIS A 131 -6.14 -12.05 -6.11
CA HIS A 131 -6.77 -13.04 -5.23
C HIS A 131 -8.31 -12.99 -5.24
N GLU A 132 -8.92 -11.94 -5.80
CA GLU A 132 -10.38 -11.78 -5.85
C GLU A 132 -10.85 -11.74 -7.32
N PRO A 133 -11.56 -12.79 -7.80
CA PRO A 133 -12.02 -12.86 -9.19
C PRO A 133 -12.86 -11.65 -9.61
N ARG A 134 -13.77 -11.19 -8.73
CA ARG A 134 -14.63 -10.03 -9.02
C ARG A 134 -13.86 -8.73 -9.27
N ALA A 135 -12.69 -8.58 -8.65
CA ALA A 135 -11.82 -7.42 -8.85
C ALA A 135 -11.04 -7.53 -10.17
N ALA A 136 -10.59 -8.74 -10.52
CA ALA A 136 -9.95 -9.02 -11.80
C ALA A 136 -10.92 -8.79 -12.97
N ASP A 137 -12.15 -9.29 -12.88
CA ASP A 137 -13.20 -9.10 -13.89
C ASP A 137 -13.55 -7.63 -14.08
N TYR A 138 -13.66 -6.90 -12.96
CA TYR A 138 -13.91 -5.46 -13.01
C TYR A 138 -12.78 -4.72 -13.74
N LEU A 139 -11.52 -5.07 -13.47
CA LEU A 139 -10.37 -4.48 -14.15
C LEU A 139 -10.37 -4.82 -15.64
N ALA A 140 -10.65 -6.07 -16.01
CA ALA A 140 -10.76 -6.52 -17.40
C ALA A 140 -11.87 -5.77 -18.14
N ARG A 141 -13.07 -5.66 -17.56
CA ARG A 141 -14.17 -4.88 -18.12
C ARG A 141 -13.80 -3.41 -18.33
N LYS A 142 -13.16 -2.77 -17.35
CA LYS A 142 -12.71 -1.37 -17.50
C LYS A 142 -11.66 -1.20 -18.60
N ARG A 143 -10.83 -2.21 -18.86
CA ARG A 143 -9.90 -2.21 -20.00
C ARG A 143 -10.63 -2.38 -21.34
N ALA A 144 -11.66 -3.22 -21.38
CA ALA A 144 -12.51 -3.39 -22.57
C ALA A 144 -13.28 -2.10 -22.91
N GLU A 145 -13.64 -1.28 -21.91
CA GLU A 145 -14.19 0.08 -22.09
C GLU A 145 -13.16 1.11 -22.62
N GLY A 146 -11.95 0.68 -23.02
CA GLY A 146 -10.90 1.55 -23.57
C GLY A 146 -10.02 2.25 -22.54
N LYS A 147 -10.18 1.96 -21.24
CA LYS A 147 -9.34 2.58 -20.19
C LYS A 147 -7.98 1.92 -20.09
N THR A 148 -6.94 2.71 -19.84
CA THR A 148 -5.62 2.19 -19.52
C THR A 148 -5.66 1.37 -18.22
N ARG A 149 -4.69 0.45 -18.02
CA ARG A 149 -4.59 -0.32 -16.77
C ARG A 149 -4.55 0.58 -15.53
N ARG A 150 -3.88 1.73 -15.60
CA ARG A 150 -3.80 2.70 -14.50
C ARG A 150 -5.14 3.39 -14.21
N GLU A 151 -5.95 3.63 -15.24
CA GLU A 151 -7.31 4.18 -15.09
C GLU A 151 -8.28 3.14 -14.54
N ALA A 152 -8.23 1.91 -15.06
CA ALA A 152 -9.01 0.80 -14.54
C ALA A 152 -8.73 0.56 -13.05
N LEU A 153 -7.45 0.58 -12.64
CA LEU A 153 -7.05 0.43 -11.25
C LEU A 153 -7.52 1.61 -10.38
N ARG A 154 -7.54 2.84 -10.91
CA ARG A 154 -8.13 4.00 -10.22
C ARG A 154 -9.64 3.81 -9.98
N CYS A 155 -10.38 3.31 -10.97
CA CYS A 155 -11.79 2.97 -10.81
C CYS A 155 -12.01 1.88 -9.75
N LEU A 156 -11.17 0.83 -9.76
CA LEU A 156 -11.24 -0.24 -8.75
C LEU A 156 -10.96 0.32 -7.34
N LYS A 157 -9.93 1.14 -7.20
CA LYS A 157 -9.59 1.80 -5.93
C LYS A 157 -10.72 2.70 -5.43
N ARG A 158 -11.39 3.44 -6.32
CA ARG A 158 -12.56 4.26 -6.00
C ARG A 158 -13.72 3.39 -5.49
N ARG A 159 -13.99 2.25 -6.13
CA ARG A 159 -15.00 1.27 -5.67
C ARG A 159 -14.64 0.70 -4.30
N LEU A 160 -13.36 0.39 -4.07
CA LEU A 160 -12.87 -0.12 -2.78
C LEU A 160 -13.03 0.89 -1.66
N SER A 161 -12.82 2.18 -1.95
CA SER A 161 -13.12 3.25 -1.01
C SER A 161 -14.57 3.22 -0.53
N ASP A 162 -15.55 2.94 -1.42
CA ASP A 162 -16.96 2.84 -1.03
C ASP A 162 -17.26 1.56 -0.23
N VAL A 163 -16.53 0.46 -0.50
CA VAL A 163 -16.66 -0.78 0.28
C VAL A 163 -16.15 -0.55 1.71
N VAL A 164 -14.95 0.03 1.86
CA VAL A 164 -14.36 0.32 3.17
C VAL A 164 -15.23 1.29 3.97
N TYR A 165 -15.75 2.35 3.33
CA TYR A 165 -16.64 3.29 4.01
C TYR A 165 -17.92 2.62 4.52
N ARG A 166 -18.55 1.78 3.69
CA ARG A 166 -19.75 1.03 4.11
C ARG A 166 -19.44 0.06 5.25
N GLN A 167 -18.29 -0.60 5.22
CA GLN A 167 -17.91 -1.52 6.29
C GLN A 167 -17.67 -0.80 7.61
N LEU A 168 -16.96 0.34 7.58
CA LEU A 168 -16.74 1.16 8.78
C LEU A 168 -18.05 1.67 9.39
N HIS A 169 -19.03 2.02 8.57
CA HIS A 169 -20.36 2.40 9.05
C HIS A 169 -21.16 1.22 9.60
N ALA A 170 -21.05 0.04 8.99
CA ALA A 170 -21.69 -1.17 9.49
C ALA A 170 -21.10 -1.56 10.86
N ASP A 171 -19.77 -1.55 10.99
CA ASP A 171 -19.06 -1.81 12.25
C ASP A 171 -19.48 -0.79 13.33
N LEU A 172 -19.59 0.49 12.97
CA LEU A 172 -20.08 1.52 13.90
C LEU A 172 -21.52 1.27 14.34
N THR A 173 -22.40 0.83 13.44
CA THR A 173 -23.80 0.57 13.76
C THR A 173 -23.90 -0.58 14.76
N VAL A 174 -23.19 -1.68 14.50
CA VAL A 174 -23.10 -2.83 15.42
C VAL A 174 -22.57 -2.41 16.79
N ALA A 175 -21.54 -1.55 16.82
CA ALA A 175 -20.97 -1.07 18.07
C ALA A 175 -21.89 -0.12 18.87
N LEU A 176 -22.89 0.51 18.24
CA LEU A 176 -23.89 1.34 18.93
C LEU A 176 -25.09 0.53 19.42
N ASP A 177 -25.37 -0.61 18.78
CA ASP A 177 -26.46 -1.51 19.12
C ASP A 177 -26.09 -2.54 20.22
N THR A 178 -24.80 -2.66 20.54
CA THR A 178 -24.25 -3.56 21.58
C THR A 178 -23.99 -2.79 22.88
#